data_AF-A0A8J3JJU0-F1
#
_entry.id   AF-A0A8J3JJU0-F1
#
_cell.length_a   1.000
_cell.length_b   1.000
_cell.length_c   1.000
_cell.angle_alpha   90.00
_cell.angle_beta   90.00
_cell.angle_gamma   90.00
#
_symmetry.space_group_name_H-M   'P 1'
#
loop_
_entity.id
_entity.type
_entity.pdbx_description
1 polymer ?
#
loop_
_entity_poly.entity_id
_entity_poly.type
_entity_poly.pdbx_seq_one_letter_code
_entity_poly.pdbx_strand_id
1 'polypeptide(L)'
;MFFAGSNVATYRVHTPGGERLAAVRCVKFANLTERATTPGVSFVWYGEGVRAGYAYRHFGEAFQDPRRCYGHAAYLQGNGEELHGHVDHLTFHPTGPPEGPPERIAVTGDWTETWLLEPDGLVTEYTALPGRIVTAGPWFDHFSVLEKAGTHGAGHRYMLSSGSWLGSGTWRGVPYLHLGTFIGDPTAPGSPVSFGAADICFQRGFCGQVRWGAMLLRPAARFPAGTLEVVGGWTEVWTPRRSRTPCALADVPVLPFRS
;
A
#
# COMPACT_ATOMS: atom_id res chain seq x y z
N MET A 1 -5.39 18.97 -9.10
CA MET A 1 -5.91 18.74 -7.74
C MET A 1 -5.99 17.25 -7.45
N PHE A 2 -5.50 16.83 -6.29
CA PHE A 2 -5.40 15.44 -5.83
C PHE A 2 -5.97 15.28 -4.41
N PHE A 3 -6.65 14.17 -4.14
CA PHE A 3 -7.24 13.82 -2.85
C PHE A 3 -7.25 12.30 -2.65
N ALA A 4 -6.67 11.79 -1.56
CA ALA A 4 -6.62 10.34 -1.32
C ALA A 4 -7.88 9.77 -0.65
N GLY A 5 -8.75 10.59 -0.05
CA GLY A 5 -9.87 10.09 0.77
C GLY A 5 -9.66 10.29 2.26
N SER A 6 -10.71 10.04 3.05
CA SER A 6 -10.67 10.19 4.51
C SER A 6 -9.94 9.07 5.24
N ASN A 7 -9.73 7.92 4.57
CA ASN A 7 -9.13 6.73 5.17
C ASN A 7 -7.63 6.58 4.85
N VAL A 8 -7.06 7.54 4.11
CA VAL A 8 -5.67 7.57 3.67
C VAL A 8 -5.16 9.00 3.80
N ALA A 9 -4.11 9.21 4.60
CA ALA A 9 -3.54 10.54 4.78
C ALA A 9 -2.84 10.99 3.49
N THR A 10 -3.12 12.21 3.05
CA THR A 10 -2.49 12.80 1.86
C THR A 10 -1.38 13.74 2.30
N TYR A 11 -0.16 13.48 1.81
CA TYR A 11 0.99 14.34 2.04
C TYR A 11 1.49 14.94 0.73
N ARG A 12 1.92 16.19 0.82
CA ARG A 12 2.73 16.86 -0.20
C ARG A 12 4.20 16.67 0.11
N VAL A 13 5.00 16.53 -0.94
CA VAL A 13 6.44 16.22 -0.82
C VAL A 13 7.27 17.48 -1.05
N HIS A 14 8.26 17.68 -0.17
CA HIS A 14 9.23 18.76 -0.24
C HIS A 14 10.65 18.19 -0.27
N THR A 15 11.58 18.91 -0.90
CA THR A 15 13.01 18.67 -0.77
C THR A 15 13.45 18.96 0.67
N PRO A 16 14.65 18.51 1.07
CA PRO A 16 15.20 18.84 2.38
C PRO A 16 15.39 20.35 2.60
N GLY A 17 15.57 21.12 1.53
CA GLY A 17 15.65 22.59 1.58
C GLY A 17 14.30 23.29 1.64
N GLY A 18 13.19 22.54 1.72
CA GLY A 18 11.84 23.07 1.82
C GLY A 18 11.17 23.40 0.49
N GLU A 19 11.85 23.19 -0.64
CA GLU A 19 11.25 23.38 -1.97
C GLU A 19 10.17 22.34 -2.21
N ARG A 20 9.00 22.78 -2.70
CA ARG A 20 7.90 21.88 -3.04
C ARG A 20 8.24 21.05 -4.28
N LEU A 21 8.03 19.74 -4.20
CA LEU A 21 8.08 18.84 -5.35
C LEU A 21 6.69 18.64 -5.96
N ALA A 22 6.63 18.40 -7.27
CA ALA A 22 5.41 17.96 -7.95
C ALA A 22 5.14 16.48 -7.65
N ALA A 23 4.85 16.17 -6.39
CA ALA A 23 4.68 14.81 -5.91
C ALA A 23 3.80 14.74 -4.66
N VAL A 24 3.14 13.59 -4.49
CA VAL A 24 2.27 13.28 -3.35
C VAL A 24 2.59 11.92 -2.76
N ARG A 25 2.18 11.71 -1.50
CA ARG A 25 2.17 10.42 -0.84
C ARG A 25 0.79 10.19 -0.24
N CYS A 26 0.24 9.02 -0.48
CA CYS A 26 -1.00 8.54 0.13
C CYS A 26 -0.59 7.48 1.14
N VAL A 27 -0.79 7.75 2.43
CA VAL A 27 -0.25 6.94 3.53
C VAL A 27 -1.39 6.32 4.33
N LYS A 28 -1.37 4.98 4.45
CA LYS A 28 -2.25 4.24 5.36
C LYS A 28 -1.44 3.81 6.57
N PHE A 29 -1.75 4.39 7.72
CA PHE A 29 -1.10 4.06 8.98
C PHE A 29 -1.67 2.79 9.61
N ALA A 30 -0.83 2.09 10.36
CA ALA A 30 -1.13 0.84 11.04
C ALA A 30 -0.60 0.93 12.48
N ASN A 31 0.65 0.50 12.71
CA ASN A 31 1.28 0.55 14.04
C ASN A 31 1.72 1.95 14.49
N LEU A 32 1.48 3.02 13.72
CA LEU A 32 1.69 4.39 14.23
C LEU A 32 0.45 5.01 14.85
N THR A 33 -0.75 4.54 14.48
CA THR A 33 -2.00 5.23 14.84
C THR A 33 -3.10 4.28 15.30
N GLU A 34 -3.27 3.13 14.65
CA GLU A 34 -4.40 2.23 14.91
C GLU A 34 -4.05 1.08 15.85
N ARG A 35 -2.82 0.54 15.75
CA ARG A 35 -2.39 -0.70 16.42
C ARG A 35 -0.97 -0.61 16.98
N ALA A 36 -0.66 0.47 17.70
CA ALA A 36 0.71 0.85 18.06
C ALA A 36 1.56 -0.19 18.82
N THR A 37 0.93 -1.16 19.47
CA THR A 37 1.63 -2.22 20.22
C THR A 37 1.75 -3.54 19.47
N THR A 38 1.17 -3.66 18.27
CA THR A 38 1.18 -4.90 17.49
C THR A 38 2.41 -4.92 16.59
N PRO A 39 3.22 -5.98 16.55
CA PRO A 39 4.28 -6.12 15.54
C PRO A 39 3.73 -6.09 14.12
N GLY A 40 4.54 -5.68 13.14
CA GLY A 40 4.16 -5.65 11.71
C GLY A 40 4.41 -4.31 11.05
N VAL A 41 3.66 -4.00 10.00
CA VAL A 41 3.82 -2.75 9.24
C VAL A 41 3.38 -1.55 10.08
N SER A 42 4.20 -0.50 10.12
CA SER A 42 3.87 0.78 10.73
C SER A 42 2.96 1.61 9.84
N PHE A 43 3.25 1.64 8.55
CA PHE A 43 2.40 2.21 7.51
C PHE A 43 2.83 1.73 6.13
N VAL A 44 1.94 1.85 5.16
CA VAL A 44 2.27 1.71 3.73
C VAL A 44 1.96 3.01 3.02
N TRP A 45 2.59 3.21 1.88
CA TRP A 45 2.28 4.36 1.04
C TRP A 45 2.28 4.02 -0.44
N TYR A 46 1.41 4.71 -1.16
CA TYR A 46 1.55 4.95 -2.58
C TYR A 46 2.14 6.34 -2.77
N GLY A 47 3.12 6.48 -3.67
CA GLY A 47 3.67 7.76 -4.05
C GLY A 47 3.65 7.93 -5.56
N GLU A 48 3.38 9.14 -6.00
CA GLU A 48 3.53 9.52 -7.40
C GLU A 48 4.01 10.96 -7.53
N GLY A 49 4.63 11.25 -8.68
CA GLY A 49 5.08 12.59 -8.99
C GLY A 49 5.93 12.68 -10.24
N VAL A 50 6.55 13.85 -10.41
CA VAL A 50 7.51 14.13 -11.47
C VAL A 50 8.82 14.61 -10.86
N ARG A 51 9.94 14.00 -11.25
CA ARG A 51 11.29 14.39 -10.80
C ARG A 51 12.19 14.59 -12.01
N ALA A 52 12.76 15.79 -12.15
CA ALA A 52 13.62 16.14 -13.28
C ALA A 52 12.98 15.85 -14.65
N GLY A 53 11.67 16.08 -14.77
CA GLY A 53 10.89 15.78 -15.98
C GLY A 53 10.37 14.35 -16.08
N TYR A 54 10.82 13.44 -15.22
CA TYR A 54 10.43 12.03 -15.29
C TYR A 54 9.27 11.68 -14.36
N ALA A 55 8.22 11.06 -14.91
CA ALA A 55 7.08 10.59 -14.15
C ALA A 55 7.44 9.30 -13.38
N TYR A 56 6.96 9.20 -12.15
CA TYR A 56 7.16 8.02 -11.32
C TYR A 56 5.94 7.71 -10.48
N ARG A 57 5.78 6.41 -10.21
CA ARG A 57 4.93 5.88 -9.15
C ARG A 57 5.71 4.84 -8.36
N HIS A 58 5.47 4.75 -7.06
CA HIS A 58 6.03 3.71 -6.21
C HIS A 58 5.04 3.27 -5.15
N PHE A 59 5.24 2.05 -4.67
CA PHE A 59 4.57 1.54 -3.48
C PHE A 59 5.65 1.11 -2.49
N GLY A 60 5.44 1.45 -1.23
CA GLY A 60 6.39 1.14 -0.17
C GLY A 60 5.71 0.89 1.15
N GLU A 61 6.51 0.41 2.08
CA GLU A 61 6.10 0.09 3.43
C GLU A 61 7.19 0.40 4.44
N ALA A 62 6.76 0.71 5.65
CA ALA A 62 7.62 1.03 6.75
C ALA A 62 7.26 0.17 7.96
N PHE A 63 8.28 -0.13 8.75
CA PHE A 63 8.25 -0.90 9.97
C PHE A 63 8.84 -0.07 11.09
N GLN A 64 8.57 -0.49 12.32
CA GLN A 64 9.12 0.15 13.50
C GLN A 64 9.73 -0.90 14.41
N ASP A 65 10.96 -0.63 14.81
CA ASP A 65 11.60 -1.30 15.93
C ASP A 65 11.75 -0.28 17.09
N PRO A 66 12.20 -0.70 18.29
CA PRO A 66 12.34 0.20 19.42
C PRO A 66 13.28 1.41 19.22
N ARG A 67 14.08 1.42 18.15
CA ARG A 67 15.13 2.43 17.90
C ARG A 67 14.83 3.30 16.68
N ARG A 68 14.05 2.83 15.72
CA ARG A 68 13.81 3.55 14.46
C ARG A 68 12.56 3.09 13.71
N CYS A 69 12.05 3.98 12.88
CA CYS A 69 11.12 3.65 11.80
C CYS A 69 11.90 3.56 10.48
N TYR A 70 11.83 2.42 9.81
CA TYR A 70 12.60 2.14 8.60
C TYR A 70 11.68 1.52 7.55
N GLY A 71 12.05 1.57 6.28
CA GLY A 71 11.23 1.00 5.23
C GLY A 71 11.90 0.92 3.89
N HIS A 72 11.14 0.41 2.94
CA HIS A 72 11.58 0.21 1.57
C HIS A 72 10.43 0.48 0.60
N ALA A 73 10.76 0.68 -0.67
CA ALA A 73 9.81 0.89 -1.74
C ALA A 73 10.31 0.33 -3.07
N ALA A 74 9.38 0.10 -3.97
CA ALA A 74 9.69 -0.23 -5.35
C ALA A 74 8.92 0.65 -6.32
N TYR A 75 9.59 1.00 -7.42
CA TYR A 75 8.95 1.73 -8.51
C TYR A 75 8.00 0.81 -9.28
N LEU A 76 6.81 1.32 -9.57
CA LEU A 76 5.91 0.73 -10.56
C LEU A 76 6.48 0.99 -11.95
N GLN A 77 6.25 0.05 -12.87
CA GLN A 77 6.85 0.08 -14.20
C GLN A 77 5.85 -0.43 -15.23
N GLY A 78 5.85 0.18 -16.41
CA GLY A 78 5.05 -0.23 -17.56
C GLY A 78 3.70 0.47 -17.69
N ASN A 79 3.45 1.55 -16.93
CA ASN A 79 2.21 2.35 -17.00
C ASN A 79 2.49 3.82 -17.35
N GLY A 80 3.62 4.08 -18.01
CA GLY A 80 4.11 5.42 -18.37
C GLY A 80 5.12 6.01 -17.40
N GLU A 81 5.50 5.28 -16.34
CA GLU A 81 6.62 5.67 -15.48
C GLU A 81 7.97 5.45 -16.19
N GLU A 82 8.93 6.37 -15.96
CA GLU A 82 10.29 6.27 -16.51
C GLU A 82 11.31 5.85 -15.44
N LEU A 83 11.01 6.12 -14.17
CA LEU A 83 11.85 5.69 -13.05
C LEU A 83 11.62 4.20 -12.73
N HIS A 84 12.71 3.51 -12.37
CA HIS A 84 12.72 2.07 -12.13
C HIS A 84 13.67 1.73 -10.97
N GLY A 85 13.51 0.52 -10.43
CA GLY A 85 14.31 0.01 -9.32
C GLY A 85 13.52 -0.19 -8.03
N HIS A 86 14.27 -0.33 -6.94
CA HIS A 86 13.82 -0.48 -5.57
C HIS A 86 14.75 0.30 -4.66
N VAL A 87 14.30 0.53 -3.43
CA VAL A 87 14.91 1.42 -2.46
C VAL A 87 14.72 0.77 -1.09
N ASP A 88 15.80 0.49 -0.37
CA ASP A 88 15.76 -0.41 0.79
C ASP A 88 16.13 0.26 2.11
N HIS A 89 16.88 1.36 2.07
CA HIS A 89 17.44 1.99 3.26
C HIS A 89 16.75 3.30 3.57
N LEU A 90 15.42 3.31 3.68
CA LEU A 90 14.67 4.49 4.11
C LEU A 90 14.56 4.52 5.62
N THR A 91 14.77 5.69 6.22
CA THR A 91 14.48 5.97 7.63
C THR A 91 13.46 7.09 7.72
N PHE A 92 12.45 6.90 8.56
CA PHE A 92 11.35 7.83 8.76
C PHE A 92 11.40 8.45 10.15
N HIS A 93 11.17 9.76 10.21
CA HIS A 93 11.05 10.53 11.44
C HIS A 93 9.70 11.25 11.46
N PRO A 94 8.63 10.55 11.89
CA PRO A 94 7.32 11.16 12.05
C PRO A 94 7.34 12.20 13.18
N THR A 95 6.65 13.31 13.00
CA THR A 95 6.46 14.37 14.00
C THR A 95 5.03 14.89 13.90
N GLY A 96 4.39 15.10 15.04
CA GLY A 96 3.00 15.50 15.12
C GLY A 96 2.35 15.03 16.43
N PRO A 97 1.03 15.17 16.55
CA PRO A 97 0.30 14.69 17.71
C PRO A 97 0.38 13.16 17.84
N PRO A 98 0.23 12.62 19.07
CA PRO A 98 0.16 11.18 19.28
C PRO A 98 -1.15 10.57 18.74
N GLU A 99 -2.18 11.40 18.60
CA GLU A 99 -3.49 11.03 18.07
C GLU A 99 -3.59 11.49 16.61
N GLY A 100 -3.68 10.53 15.69
CA GLY A 100 -3.88 10.80 14.26
C GLY A 100 -2.61 10.71 13.41
N PRO A 101 -2.70 11.02 12.11
CA PRO A 101 -1.56 10.98 11.21
C PRO A 101 -0.52 12.04 11.60
N PRO A 102 0.80 11.72 11.55
CA PRO A 102 1.86 12.69 11.77
C PRO A 102 1.74 13.90 10.83
N GLU A 103 1.85 15.11 11.33
CA GLU A 103 1.80 16.33 10.50
C GLU A 103 2.99 16.43 9.54
N ARG A 104 4.14 15.87 9.95
CA ARG A 104 5.37 15.86 9.18
C ARG A 104 6.03 14.49 9.26
N ILE A 105 6.58 14.02 8.15
CA ILE A 105 7.47 12.84 8.12
C ILE A 105 8.73 13.23 7.36
N ALA A 106 9.86 13.30 8.05
CA ALA A 106 11.15 13.43 7.38
C ALA A 106 11.66 12.05 6.95
N VAL A 107 12.04 11.92 5.69
CA VAL A 107 12.59 10.69 5.09
C VAL A 107 14.06 10.91 4.80
N THR A 108 14.91 9.97 5.22
CA THR A 108 16.35 9.98 4.98
C THR A 108 16.84 8.61 4.48
N GLY A 109 18.11 8.55 4.08
CA GLY A 109 18.75 7.36 3.51
C GLY A 109 18.81 7.43 1.99
N ASP A 110 18.34 6.38 1.31
CA ASP A 110 18.36 6.33 -0.17
C ASP A 110 17.54 7.46 -0.82
N TRP A 111 16.49 7.93 -0.13
CA TRP A 111 15.78 9.17 -0.45
C TRP A 111 15.98 10.19 0.65
N THR A 112 15.92 11.47 0.27
CA THR A 112 15.87 12.56 1.24
C THR A 112 14.77 13.52 0.84
N GLU A 113 13.66 13.49 1.59
CA GLU A 113 12.47 14.30 1.35
C GLU A 113 11.71 14.55 2.65
N THR A 114 10.82 15.53 2.65
CA THR A 114 9.90 15.80 3.76
C THR A 114 8.48 15.68 3.25
N TRP A 115 7.64 14.94 3.97
CA TRP A 115 6.21 14.81 3.71
C TRP A 115 5.48 15.72 4.68
N LEU A 116 4.67 16.64 4.16
CA LEU A 116 3.81 17.52 4.95
C LEU A 116 2.35 17.12 4.73
N LEU A 117 1.64 16.87 5.83
CA LEU A 117 0.25 16.46 5.80
C LEU A 117 -0.61 17.59 5.23
N GLU A 118 -1.49 17.28 4.29
CA GLU A 118 -2.59 18.17 3.91
C GLU A 118 -3.75 17.95 4.88
N PRO A 119 -4.11 18.93 5.73
CA PRO A 119 -5.13 18.72 6.75
C PRO A 119 -6.53 18.38 6.19
N ASP A 120 -6.85 18.91 5.02
CA ASP A 120 -8.09 18.62 4.28
C ASP A 120 -7.92 17.48 3.26
N GLY A 121 -6.72 16.89 3.20
CA GLY A 121 -6.32 15.86 2.25
C GLY A 121 -6.12 16.37 0.81
N LEU A 122 -6.19 17.68 0.57
CA LEU A 122 -6.26 18.25 -0.77
C LEU A 122 -4.94 18.87 -1.21
N VAL A 123 -4.34 18.33 -2.28
CA VAL A 123 -3.18 18.96 -2.95
C VAL A 123 -3.67 19.64 -4.24
N THR A 124 -3.95 20.94 -4.16
CA THR A 124 -4.60 21.68 -5.27
C THR A 124 -3.76 21.75 -6.54
N GLU A 125 -2.46 21.96 -6.41
CA GLU A 125 -1.48 22.17 -7.48
C GLU A 125 -1.02 20.88 -8.17
N TYR A 126 -1.31 19.72 -7.57
CA TYR A 126 -0.84 18.44 -8.09
C TYR A 126 -1.97 17.76 -8.85
N THR A 127 -1.69 17.28 -10.05
CA THR A 127 -2.64 16.52 -10.86
C THR A 127 -2.16 15.09 -10.93
N ALA A 128 -3.08 14.16 -10.64
CA ALA A 128 -2.74 12.75 -10.62
C ALA A 128 -2.14 12.30 -11.96
N LEU A 129 -1.15 11.41 -11.91
CA LEU A 129 -0.58 10.87 -13.14
C LEU A 129 -1.67 10.09 -13.90
N PRO A 130 -1.80 10.28 -15.22
CA PRO A 130 -2.83 9.61 -16.00
C PRO A 130 -2.57 8.11 -16.13
N GLY A 131 -3.62 7.36 -16.42
CA GLY A 131 -3.53 5.91 -16.67
C GLY A 131 -3.73 5.05 -15.42
N ARG A 132 -4.14 3.80 -15.66
CA ARG A 132 -4.33 2.78 -14.62
C ARG A 132 -3.05 1.99 -14.43
N ILE A 133 -2.84 1.49 -13.21
CA ILE A 133 -1.72 0.60 -12.91
C ILE A 133 -2.13 -0.83 -13.25
N VAL A 134 -1.71 -1.29 -14.42
CA VAL A 134 -2.03 -2.63 -14.98
C VAL A 134 -0.84 -3.60 -14.93
N THR A 135 0.35 -3.07 -14.64
CA THR A 135 1.56 -3.86 -14.43
C THR A 135 2.46 -3.21 -13.37
N ALA A 136 3.42 -3.97 -12.85
CA ALA A 136 4.45 -3.49 -11.95
C ALA A 136 5.83 -4.08 -12.29
N GLY A 137 6.86 -3.49 -11.70
CA GLY A 137 8.24 -3.92 -11.87
C GLY A 137 8.56 -5.29 -11.24
N PRO A 138 9.82 -5.74 -11.36
CA PRO A 138 10.29 -7.04 -10.84
C PRO A 138 10.22 -7.20 -9.33
N TRP A 139 9.97 -6.13 -8.59
CA TRP A 139 10.05 -6.11 -7.14
C TRP A 139 8.74 -6.52 -6.45
N PHE A 140 7.69 -6.80 -7.22
CA PHE A 140 6.38 -7.18 -6.71
C PHE A 140 5.99 -8.60 -7.12
N ASP A 141 5.33 -9.33 -6.22
CA ASP A 141 4.47 -10.44 -6.63
C ASP A 141 3.19 -9.86 -7.24
N HIS A 142 2.92 -10.25 -8.49
CA HIS A 142 1.80 -9.72 -9.27
C HIS A 142 0.70 -10.77 -9.38
N PHE A 143 -0.49 -10.39 -8.94
CA PHE A 143 -1.70 -11.20 -9.06
C PHE A 143 -2.72 -10.52 -9.97
N SER A 144 -3.40 -11.29 -10.81
CA SER A 144 -4.68 -10.91 -11.41
C SER A 144 -5.81 -11.30 -10.45
N VAL A 145 -6.79 -10.42 -10.33
CA VAL A 145 -7.88 -10.57 -9.38
C VAL A 145 -9.21 -10.64 -10.08
N LEU A 146 -10.02 -11.60 -9.64
CA LEU A 146 -11.44 -11.68 -9.94
C LEU A 146 -12.21 -11.79 -8.62
N GLU A 147 -13.26 -11.00 -8.50
CA GLU A 147 -14.23 -11.13 -7.41
C GLU A 147 -14.91 -12.50 -7.50
N LYS A 148 -15.10 -13.18 -6.36
CA LYS A 148 -15.49 -14.61 -6.38
C LYS A 148 -16.90 -14.85 -6.90
N ALA A 149 -17.83 -13.89 -6.73
CA ALA A 149 -19.14 -13.96 -7.39
C ALA A 149 -19.10 -13.51 -8.87
N GLY A 150 -17.91 -13.16 -9.39
CA GLY A 150 -17.60 -13.01 -10.80
C GLY A 150 -18.16 -11.76 -11.48
N THR A 151 -18.80 -10.84 -10.77
CA THR A 151 -19.63 -9.80 -11.42
C THR A 151 -19.31 -8.37 -11.01
N HIS A 152 -18.51 -8.15 -9.97
CA HIS A 152 -18.34 -6.79 -9.43
C HIS A 152 -16.92 -6.26 -9.51
N GLY A 153 -15.88 -7.06 -9.32
CA GLY A 153 -14.50 -6.59 -9.21
C GLY A 153 -13.53 -7.34 -10.11
N ALA A 154 -12.67 -6.60 -10.81
CA ALA A 154 -11.51 -7.14 -11.51
C ALA A 154 -10.32 -6.20 -11.37
N GLY A 155 -9.10 -6.74 -11.37
CA GLY A 155 -7.91 -5.90 -11.29
C GLY A 155 -6.63 -6.66 -11.01
N HIS A 156 -5.71 -5.97 -10.35
CA HIS A 156 -4.37 -6.45 -10.05
C HIS A 156 -4.01 -6.17 -8.60
N ARG A 157 -3.13 -7.00 -8.05
CA ARG A 157 -2.49 -6.80 -6.75
C ARG A 157 -0.99 -6.89 -6.96
N TYR A 158 -0.28 -5.92 -6.42
CA TYR A 158 1.18 -5.84 -6.46
C TYR A 158 1.66 -5.88 -5.03
N MET A 159 2.15 -7.05 -4.62
CA MET A 159 2.51 -7.34 -3.24
C MET A 159 4.02 -7.22 -3.06
N LEU A 160 4.44 -6.51 -2.02
CA LEU A 160 5.82 -6.53 -1.54
C LEU A 160 6.06 -7.83 -0.77
N SER A 161 7.33 -8.25 -0.66
CA SER A 161 7.69 -9.56 -0.10
C SER A 161 7.24 -9.80 1.34
N SER A 162 6.92 -8.74 2.08
CA SER A 162 6.36 -8.81 3.43
C SER A 162 4.89 -9.25 3.50
N GLY A 163 4.12 -9.02 2.42
CA GLY A 163 2.69 -9.22 2.36
C GLY A 163 1.84 -7.95 2.24
N SER A 164 2.39 -6.73 2.33
CA SER A 164 1.65 -5.50 1.99
C SER A 164 1.41 -5.39 0.48
N TRP A 165 0.30 -4.79 0.03
CA TRP A 165 0.00 -4.72 -1.40
C TRP A 165 -0.64 -3.41 -1.85
N LEU A 166 -0.39 -3.06 -3.12
CA LEU A 166 -1.17 -2.08 -3.85
C LEU A 166 -2.21 -2.79 -4.71
N GLY A 167 -3.47 -2.41 -4.61
CA GLY A 167 -4.54 -2.91 -5.47
C GLY A 167 -4.98 -1.86 -6.48
N SER A 168 -5.07 -2.22 -7.77
CA SER A 168 -5.64 -1.35 -8.80
C SER A 168 -6.62 -2.14 -9.66
N GLY A 169 -7.74 -1.55 -10.03
CA GLY A 169 -8.74 -2.25 -10.83
C GLY A 169 -10.00 -1.47 -11.11
N THR A 170 -11.08 -2.21 -11.35
CA THR A 170 -12.44 -1.69 -11.45
C THR A 170 -13.37 -2.42 -10.50
N TRP A 171 -14.26 -1.67 -9.87
CA TRP A 171 -15.42 -2.20 -9.18
C TRP A 171 -16.68 -1.64 -9.85
N ARG A 172 -17.56 -2.49 -10.38
CA ARG A 172 -18.74 -2.10 -11.17
C ARG A 172 -18.41 -1.07 -12.27
N GLY A 173 -17.27 -1.25 -12.95
CA GLY A 173 -16.76 -0.36 -14.00
C GLY A 173 -16.04 0.90 -13.52
N VAL A 174 -16.13 1.26 -12.24
CA VAL A 174 -15.46 2.45 -11.69
C VAL A 174 -14.04 2.10 -11.28
N PRO A 175 -13.02 2.88 -11.67
CA PRO A 175 -11.64 2.67 -11.23
C PRO A 175 -11.51 2.74 -9.71
N TYR A 176 -10.64 1.90 -9.16
CA TYR A 176 -10.16 2.03 -7.80
C TYR A 176 -8.65 1.84 -7.73
N LEU A 177 -8.08 2.42 -6.68
CA LEU A 177 -6.73 2.16 -6.19
C LEU A 177 -6.86 1.98 -4.67
N HIS A 178 -6.18 1.01 -4.07
CA HIS A 178 -6.23 0.81 -2.62
C HIS A 178 -4.90 0.34 -2.05
N LEU A 179 -4.68 0.71 -0.79
CA LEU A 179 -3.53 0.31 0.01
C LEU A 179 -3.93 -0.83 0.93
N GLY A 180 -3.34 -1.98 0.71
CA GLY A 180 -3.48 -3.16 1.53
C GLY A 180 -2.30 -3.34 2.46
N THR A 181 -2.60 -3.76 3.68
CA THR A 181 -1.65 -3.76 4.79
C THR A 181 -1.85 -4.98 5.67
N PHE A 182 -0.81 -5.38 6.38
CA PHE A 182 -0.86 -6.47 7.35
C PHE A 182 -0.28 -6.06 8.71
N ILE A 183 -0.83 -6.60 9.79
CA ILE A 183 -0.28 -6.52 11.15
C ILE A 183 -0.21 -7.93 11.73
N GLY A 184 0.70 -8.13 12.68
CA GLY A 184 1.08 -9.44 13.18
C GLY A 184 2.49 -9.80 12.72
N ASP A 185 3.09 -10.75 13.43
CA ASP A 185 4.41 -11.28 13.09
C ASP A 185 4.25 -12.51 12.18
N PRO A 186 4.53 -12.39 10.87
CA PRO A 186 4.39 -13.52 9.94
C PRO A 186 5.43 -14.62 10.18
N THR A 187 6.45 -14.36 10.99
CA THR A 187 7.52 -15.32 11.32
C THR A 187 7.25 -16.08 12.62
N ALA A 188 6.31 -15.61 13.45
CA ALA A 188 5.96 -16.24 14.72
C ALA A 188 4.92 -17.35 14.51
N PRO A 189 5.25 -18.64 14.78
CA PRO A 189 4.31 -19.73 14.65
C PRO A 189 3.05 -19.50 15.51
N GLY A 190 1.87 -19.63 14.89
CA GLY A 190 0.59 -19.44 15.57
C GLY A 190 0.18 -17.98 15.81
N SER A 191 0.96 -17.00 15.36
CA SER A 191 0.60 -15.58 15.42
C SER A 191 -0.27 -15.21 14.20
N PRO A 192 -1.55 -14.85 14.39
CA PRO A 192 -2.42 -14.51 13.27
C PRO A 192 -1.98 -13.19 12.62
N VAL A 193 -1.73 -13.23 11.32
CA VAL A 193 -1.60 -12.00 10.53
C VAL A 193 -2.99 -11.48 10.20
N SER A 194 -3.26 -10.23 10.54
CA SER A 194 -4.52 -9.55 10.28
C SER A 194 -4.35 -8.56 9.14
N PHE A 195 -5.28 -8.58 8.20
CA PHE A 195 -5.23 -7.73 7.02
C PHE A 195 -6.28 -6.61 7.08
N GLY A 196 -5.95 -5.49 6.45
CA GLY A 196 -6.83 -4.33 6.28
C GLY A 196 -6.54 -3.63 4.95
N ALA A 197 -7.45 -2.76 4.49
CA ALA A 197 -7.25 -1.98 3.27
C ALA A 197 -7.97 -0.64 3.33
N ALA A 198 -7.50 0.34 2.56
CA ALA A 198 -8.19 1.61 2.36
C ALA A 198 -8.04 2.10 0.92
N ASP A 199 -9.12 2.64 0.37
CA ASP A 199 -9.13 3.16 -0.99
C ASP A 199 -8.44 4.53 -1.08
N ILE A 200 -7.76 4.75 -2.20
CA ILE A 200 -7.31 6.06 -2.67
C ILE A 200 -8.40 6.56 -3.63
N CYS A 201 -9.22 7.48 -3.14
CA CYS A 201 -10.53 7.77 -3.73
C CYS A 201 -10.46 8.65 -4.98
N PHE A 202 -9.34 9.36 -5.18
CA PHE A 202 -9.23 10.49 -6.10
C PHE A 202 -10.44 11.45 -5.93
N GLN A 203 -10.66 12.40 -6.84
CA GLN A 203 -11.86 13.26 -6.76
C GLN A 203 -13.18 12.49 -7.05
N ARG A 204 -13.10 11.30 -7.65
CA ARG A 204 -14.24 10.47 -8.06
C ARG A 204 -13.82 9.00 -7.99
N GLY A 205 -14.43 8.23 -7.09
CA GLY A 205 -14.09 6.81 -6.91
C GLY A 205 -14.74 6.20 -5.67
N PHE A 206 -14.48 4.90 -5.46
CA PHE A 206 -14.80 4.25 -4.19
C PHE A 206 -13.92 4.83 -3.09
N CYS A 207 -14.53 5.09 -1.94
CA CYS A 207 -13.86 5.62 -0.77
C CYS A 207 -14.15 4.78 0.46
N GLY A 208 -13.88 3.48 0.32
CA GLY A 208 -14.05 2.49 1.36
C GLY A 208 -12.82 2.35 2.23
N GLN A 209 -13.04 1.63 3.32
CA GLN A 209 -11.98 0.99 4.08
C GLN A 209 -12.46 -0.38 4.53
N VAL A 210 -11.52 -1.30 4.65
CA VAL A 210 -11.70 -2.58 5.30
C VAL A 210 -10.86 -2.58 6.56
N ARG A 211 -11.56 -2.71 7.68
CA ARG A 211 -10.95 -2.70 9.01
C ARG A 211 -9.94 -3.83 9.17
N TRP A 212 -8.98 -3.60 10.05
CA TRP A 212 -7.99 -4.61 10.41
C TRP A 212 -8.60 -5.88 10.97
N GLY A 213 -8.13 -7.03 10.48
CA GLY A 213 -8.63 -8.35 10.85
C GLY A 213 -9.96 -8.69 10.18
N ALA A 214 -10.54 -7.79 9.40
CA ALA A 214 -11.73 -8.09 8.62
C ALA A 214 -11.39 -8.81 7.30
N MET A 215 -10.10 -9.02 6.98
CA MET A 215 -9.69 -9.80 5.82
C MET A 215 -8.73 -10.91 6.21
N LEU A 216 -8.82 -11.98 5.45
CA LEU A 216 -8.03 -13.18 5.57
C LEU A 216 -7.55 -13.59 4.18
N LEU A 217 -6.23 -13.76 4.05
CA LEU A 217 -5.58 -14.28 2.85
C LEU A 217 -5.16 -15.72 3.15
N ARG A 218 -5.52 -16.66 2.28
CA ARG A 218 -5.12 -18.06 2.42
C ARG A 218 -4.81 -18.71 1.07
N PRO A 219 -3.99 -19.78 1.04
CA PRO A 219 -3.83 -20.59 -0.16
C PRO A 219 -5.19 -21.11 -0.66
N ALA A 220 -5.43 -20.96 -1.96
CA ALA A 220 -6.67 -21.40 -2.59
C ALA A 220 -6.54 -22.86 -3.05
N ALA A 221 -6.88 -23.81 -2.18
CA ALA A 221 -6.63 -25.25 -2.37
C ALA A 221 -7.18 -25.87 -3.68
N ARG A 222 -8.16 -25.23 -4.33
CA ARG A 222 -8.79 -25.70 -5.58
C ARG A 222 -8.25 -25.02 -6.84
N PHE A 223 -7.25 -24.16 -6.71
CA PHE A 223 -6.70 -23.34 -7.78
C PHE A 223 -5.21 -23.66 -8.00
N PRO A 224 -4.59 -23.18 -9.11
CA PRO A 224 -3.17 -23.37 -9.34
C PRO A 224 -2.31 -22.91 -8.16
N ALA A 225 -1.15 -23.55 -7.98
CA ALA A 225 -0.21 -23.21 -6.91
C ALA A 225 0.12 -21.71 -6.90
N GLY A 226 0.20 -21.13 -5.71
CA GLY A 226 0.40 -19.68 -5.51
C GLY A 226 -0.86 -18.84 -5.65
N THR A 227 -2.02 -19.42 -5.99
CA THR A 227 -3.30 -18.69 -5.93
C THR A 227 -3.72 -18.45 -4.49
N LEU A 228 -4.12 -17.22 -4.20
CA LEU A 228 -4.66 -16.83 -2.89
C LEU A 228 -6.17 -16.61 -2.97
N GLU A 229 -6.88 -17.05 -1.94
CA GLU A 229 -8.27 -16.69 -1.69
C GLU A 229 -8.30 -15.63 -0.60
N VAL A 230 -9.02 -14.55 -0.87
CA VAL A 230 -9.31 -13.50 0.11
C VAL A 230 -10.76 -13.63 0.54
N VAL A 231 -10.99 -13.62 1.85
CA VAL A 231 -12.33 -13.69 2.45
C VAL A 231 -12.49 -12.66 3.57
N GLY A 232 -13.73 -12.29 3.86
CA GLY A 232 -14.10 -11.33 4.90
C GLY A 232 -14.73 -10.07 4.30
N GLY A 233 -14.10 -8.91 4.50
CA GLY A 233 -14.58 -7.60 4.06
C GLY A 233 -14.86 -7.50 2.56
N TRP A 234 -14.18 -8.31 1.76
CA TRP A 234 -14.61 -8.71 0.43
C TRP A 234 -14.14 -10.14 0.13
N THR A 235 -14.57 -10.68 -1.01
CA THR A 235 -14.17 -12.01 -1.46
C THR A 235 -13.57 -12.00 -2.85
N GLU A 236 -12.32 -12.42 -2.97
CA GLU A 236 -11.55 -12.38 -4.22
C GLU A 236 -10.70 -13.64 -4.40
N VAL A 237 -10.37 -13.94 -5.65
CA VAL A 237 -9.36 -14.94 -6.02
C VAL A 237 -8.20 -14.22 -6.71
N TRP A 238 -7.00 -14.38 -6.17
CA TRP A 238 -5.77 -13.74 -6.63
C TRP A 238 -4.90 -14.78 -7.31
N THR A 239 -4.91 -14.78 -8.65
CA THR A 239 -4.15 -15.73 -9.46
C THR A 239 -2.79 -15.13 -9.80
N PRO A 240 -1.68 -15.83 -9.52
CA PRO A 240 -0.34 -15.31 -9.80
C PRO A 240 -0.14 -15.12 -11.31
N ARG A 241 0.38 -13.95 -11.68
CA ARG A 241 0.78 -13.58 -13.05
C ARG A 241 2.30 -13.62 -13.19
N ARG A 242 2.97 -13.20 -12.13
CA ARG A 242 4.43 -13.19 -11.98
C ARG A 242 4.73 -13.28 -10.50
N SER A 243 5.58 -14.23 -10.13
CA SER A 243 6.08 -14.33 -8.77
C SER A 243 7.58 -14.04 -8.78
N ARG A 244 8.03 -13.30 -7.77
CA ARG A 244 9.45 -12.97 -7.56
C ARG A 244 10.18 -14.18 -6.98
N THR A 245 9.49 -14.94 -6.13
CA THR A 245 9.81 -16.25 -5.53
C THR A 245 8.50 -16.77 -4.90
N PRO A 246 8.17 -18.09 -4.83
CA PRO A 246 6.94 -18.53 -4.20
C PRO A 246 6.84 -17.96 -2.77
N CYS A 247 5.88 -17.05 -2.57
CA CYS A 247 5.65 -16.43 -1.28
C CYS A 247 5.44 -17.53 -0.24
N ALA A 248 6.25 -17.55 0.83
CA ALA A 248 6.08 -18.46 1.97
C ALA A 248 4.84 -18.12 2.83
N LEU A 249 3.91 -17.30 2.31
CA LEU A 249 2.56 -17.16 2.87
C LEU A 249 1.78 -18.48 2.89
N ALA A 250 2.26 -19.51 2.18
CA ALA A 250 1.73 -20.87 2.25
C ALA A 250 1.77 -21.48 3.68
N ASP A 251 2.67 -20.99 4.54
CA ASP A 251 2.91 -21.57 5.87
C ASP A 251 2.49 -20.65 7.03
N VAL A 252 1.83 -19.51 6.78
CA VAL A 252 1.34 -18.64 7.85
C VAL A 252 0.03 -19.23 8.40
N PRO A 253 -0.01 -19.75 9.64
CA PRO A 253 -1.22 -20.30 10.22
C PRO A 253 -2.24 -19.18 10.45
N VAL A 254 -3.34 -19.27 9.73
CA VAL A 254 -4.45 -18.34 9.83
C VAL A 254 -5.43 -18.85 10.89
N LEU A 255 -5.67 -18.05 11.95
CA LEU A 255 -6.71 -18.39 12.93
C LEU A 255 -8.12 -18.18 12.34
N PRO A 256 -9.10 -19.02 12.70
CA PRO A 256 -10.48 -18.84 12.31
C PRO A 256 -11.04 -17.53 12.86
N PHE A 257 -11.91 -16.88 12.06
CA PHE A 257 -12.72 -15.74 12.48
C PHE A 257 -13.42 -16.04 13.82
N ARG A 258 -13.26 -15.18 14.82
CA ARG A 258 -14.19 -15.14 15.96
C ARG A 258 -15.34 -14.21 15.55
N SER A 259 -16.49 -14.82 15.29
CA SER A 259 -17.79 -14.16 15.10
C SER A 259 -18.22 -13.40 16.35
#